data_AF-A0A067Q9S4-F1
#
_entry.id   AF-A0A067Q9S4-F1
#
_cell.length_a   1.000
_cell.length_b   1.000
_cell.length_c   1.000
_cell.angle_alpha   90.00
_cell.angle_beta   90.00
_cell.angle_gamma   90.00
#
_symmetry.space_group_name_H-M   'P 1'
#
loop_
_entity.id
_entity.type
_entity.pdbx_description
1 polymer ?
#
loop_
_entity_poly.entity_id
_entity_poly.type
_entity_poly.pdbx_seq_one_letter_code
_entity_poly.pdbx_strand_id
1 'polypeptide(L)' 'MKSFATLLVFVATLFVTGQAATLTTESSAADGCFWDGTAPFCTGHCPRGYVEEGRSSCGDGACCWTGYKTYCCPETN' A
#
# COMPACT_ATOMS: atom_id res chain seq x y z
N MET A 1 21.41 29.64 35.21
CA MET A 1 20.14 30.39 35.36
C MET A 1 19.23 29.93 34.21
N LYS A 2 18.71 28.70 34.28
CA LYS A 2 17.37 28.38 34.81
C LYS A 2 16.25 29.05 33.99
N SER A 3 15.95 28.59 32.77
CA SER A 3 14.58 28.68 32.20
C SER A 3 14.40 28.14 30.76
N PHE A 4 15.46 27.89 29.99
CA PHE A 4 15.26 27.31 28.64
C PHE A 4 14.96 25.80 28.67
N ALA A 5 15.43 25.12 29.71
CA ALA A 5 15.17 23.69 29.95
C ALA A 5 13.68 23.40 30.22
N THR A 6 12.92 24.38 30.72
CA THR A 6 11.51 24.18 31.11
C THR A 6 10.56 24.22 29.90
N LEU A 7 10.93 24.91 28.81
CA LEU A 7 10.12 25.00 27.59
C LEU A 7 10.23 23.73 26.74
N LEU A 8 11.40 23.08 26.74
CA LEU A 8 11.63 21.81 26.04
C LEU A 8 10.97 20.61 26.73
N VAL A 9 10.77 20.67 28.05
CA VAL A 9 10.05 19.63 28.80
C VAL A 9 8.55 19.62 28.47
N PHE A 10 7.95 20.78 28.17
CA PHE A 10 6.53 20.86 27.76
C PHE A 10 6.26 20.26 26.37
N VAL A 11 7.24 20.32 25.46
CA VAL A 11 7.15 19.64 24.15
C VAL A 11 7.28 18.13 24.34
N ALA A 12 8.04 17.65 25.34
CA ALA A 12 8.21 16.21 25.58
C ALA A 12 7.02 15.55 26.31
N THR A 13 6.22 16.28 27.10
CA THR A 13 5.11 15.70 27.88
C THR A 13 3.77 15.68 27.14
N LEU A 14 3.56 16.50 26.11
CA LEU A 14 2.34 16.48 25.28
C LEU A 14 2.37 15.45 24.15
N PHE A 15 3.51 14.79 23.88
CA PHE A 15 3.57 13.62 22.98
C PHE A 15 3.44 12.29 23.76
N VAL A 16 3.19 12.33 25.07
CA VAL A 16 2.84 11.17 25.90
C VAL A 16 1.32 11.06 26.01
N THR A 17 0.64 10.92 24.88
CA THR A 17 -0.59 10.11 24.81
C THR A 17 -0.48 9.29 23.54
N GLY A 18 -0.24 7.99 23.70
CA GLY A 18 -0.23 7.03 22.61
C GLY A 18 -1.53 7.08 21.82
N GLN A 19 -1.38 6.91 20.51
CA GLN A 19 -2.33 6.44 19.48
C GLN A 19 -1.70 6.90 18.15
N ALA A 20 -1.49 6.08 17.14
CA ALA A 20 -1.91 4.72 16.91
C ALA A 20 -0.80 4.05 16.10
N ALA A 21 -0.59 2.74 16.30
CA ALA A 21 -0.18 1.94 15.17
C ALA A 21 -1.34 2.02 14.18
N THR A 22 -1.33 3.02 13.29
CA THR A 22 -2.15 2.97 12.10
C THR A 22 -1.60 1.78 11.34
N LEU A 23 -2.25 0.62 11.48
CA LEU A 23 -2.25 -0.36 10.41
C LEU A 23 -2.91 0.37 9.26
N THR A 24 -2.10 1.12 8.51
CA THR A 24 -2.47 1.54 7.18
C THR A 24 -2.50 0.25 6.39
N THR A 25 -3.67 -0.41 6.38
CA THR A 25 -4.05 -1.21 5.23
C THR A 25 -4.19 -0.21 4.09
N GLU A 26 -3.05 0.22 3.54
CA GLU A 26 -2.99 0.85 2.22
C GLU A 26 -3.21 -0.25 1.19
N SER A 27 -4.43 -0.76 1.15
CA SER A 27 -4.91 -1.58 0.06
C SER A 27 -6.39 -1.27 -0.10
N SER A 28 -6.70 -0.02 -0.44
CA SER A 28 -8.00 0.31 -1.00
C SER A 28 -8.00 -0.08 -2.48
N ALA A 29 -7.95 -1.38 -2.73
CA ALA A 29 -8.37 -2.00 -3.97
C ALA A 29 -9.59 -2.83 -3.57
N ALA A 30 -10.77 -2.23 -3.77
CA ALA A 30 -12.10 -2.73 -3.42
C ALA A 30 -12.11 -4.21 -3.01
N ASP A 31 -12.09 -4.44 -1.69
CA ASP A 31 -12.24 -5.72 -1.01
C ASP A 31 -11.38 -6.91 -1.52
N GLY A 32 -10.11 -6.64 -1.87
CA GLY A 32 -9.09 -7.68 -2.02
C GLY A 32 -8.54 -7.87 -3.44
N CYS A 33 -8.92 -7.00 -4.38
CA CYS A 33 -8.29 -6.99 -5.69
C CYS A 33 -6.85 -6.47 -5.61
N PHE A 34 -5.98 -6.88 -6.54
CA PHE A 34 -4.62 -6.36 -6.63
C PHE A 34 -4.05 -6.48 -8.05
N TRP A 35 -3.02 -5.68 -8.36
CA TRP A 35 -2.26 -5.83 -9.61
C TRP A 35 -1.11 -6.81 -9.41
N ASP A 36 -1.08 -7.87 -10.20
CA ASP A 36 0.02 -8.82 -10.26
C ASP A 36 1.00 -8.50 -11.41
N GLY A 37 2.30 -8.71 -11.17
CA GLY A 37 3.40 -8.49 -12.12
C GLY A 37 4.37 -7.38 -11.68
N THR A 38 5.67 -7.64 -11.75
CA THR A 38 6.71 -6.70 -11.28
C THR A 38 7.39 -5.97 -12.44
N ALA A 39 7.36 -4.64 -12.40
CA ALA A 39 8.11 -3.80 -13.33
C ALA A 39 9.62 -3.93 -13.06
N PRO A 40 10.52 -3.82 -14.08
CA PRO A 40 10.26 -3.24 -15.41
C PRO A 40 9.93 -4.22 -16.55
N PHE A 41 9.78 -5.53 -16.40
CA PHE A 41 9.31 -6.38 -17.53
C PHE A 41 8.38 -7.46 -16.96
N CYS A 42 7.06 -7.37 -17.21
CA CYS A 42 6.04 -8.08 -16.42
C CYS A 42 5.24 -9.09 -17.25
N THR A 43 4.66 -10.10 -16.62
CA THR A 43 3.71 -11.02 -17.27
C THR A 43 2.75 -11.55 -16.21
N GLY A 44 2.01 -10.64 -15.57
CA GLY A 44 1.23 -10.92 -14.38
C GLY A 44 0.19 -12.02 -14.57
N HIS A 45 -0.13 -12.74 -13.50
CA HIS A 45 -1.13 -13.79 -13.50
C HIS A 45 -1.87 -13.87 -12.16
N CYS A 46 -3.16 -14.17 -12.22
CA CYS A 46 -3.96 -14.30 -11.02
C CYS A 46 -3.72 -15.66 -10.35
N PRO A 47 -3.49 -15.70 -9.02
CA PRO A 47 -3.41 -16.95 -8.30
C PRO A 47 -4.77 -17.65 -8.24
N ARG A 48 -4.80 -18.91 -7.80
CA ARG A 48 -6.05 -19.64 -7.60
C ARG A 48 -6.97 -18.92 -6.62
N GLY A 49 -8.27 -18.92 -6.92
CA GLY A 49 -9.29 -18.19 -6.14
C GLY A 49 -9.42 -16.72 -6.53
N TYR A 50 -8.68 -16.28 -7.55
CA TYR A 50 -8.77 -14.96 -8.14
C TYR A 50 -8.99 -15.07 -9.65
N VAL A 51 -9.75 -14.12 -10.18
CA VAL A 51 -10.05 -13.98 -11.61
C VAL A 51 -9.42 -12.71 -12.16
N GLU A 52 -9.03 -12.77 -13.43
CA GLU A 52 -8.51 -11.63 -14.15
C GLU A 52 -9.66 -10.72 -14.58
N GLU A 53 -9.71 -9.51 -14.02
CA GLU A 53 -10.69 -8.48 -14.34
C GLU A 53 -10.13 -7.41 -15.28
N GLY A 54 -8.81 -7.38 -15.45
CA GLY A 54 -8.17 -6.41 -16.33
C GLY A 54 -6.68 -6.61 -16.52
N ARG A 55 -6.12 -5.88 -17.48
CA ARG A 55 -4.68 -5.83 -17.76
C ARG A 55 -4.25 -4.41 -18.04
N SER A 56 -3.04 -4.06 -17.60
CA SER A 56 -2.46 -2.74 -17.83
C SER A 56 -0.94 -2.84 -17.91
N SER A 57 -0.32 -2.00 -18.73
CA SER A 57 1.14 -1.92 -18.80
C SER A 57 1.74 -1.32 -17.53
N CYS A 58 0.97 -0.55 -16.75
CA CYS A 58 1.49 0.10 -15.54
C CYS A 58 0.72 -0.23 -14.26
N GLY A 59 -0.53 -0.68 -14.34
CA GLY A 59 -1.33 -1.22 -13.21
C GLY A 59 -1.33 -0.40 -11.91
N ASP A 60 -0.34 -0.67 -11.06
CA ASP A 60 -0.06 -0.07 -9.76
C ASP A 60 0.77 1.24 -9.81
N GLY A 61 1.07 1.73 -11.01
CA GLY A 61 1.83 2.96 -11.26
C GLY A 61 3.24 2.72 -11.82
N ALA A 62 3.81 1.51 -11.65
CA ALA A 62 5.12 1.18 -12.22
C ALA A 62 4.96 0.45 -13.57
N CYS A 63 5.58 0.98 -14.64
CA CYS A 63 5.35 0.46 -15.99
C CYS A 63 6.28 -0.69 -16.41
N CYS A 64 5.70 -1.67 -17.10
CA CYS A 64 6.38 -2.76 -17.77
C CYS A 64 6.91 -2.28 -19.14
N TRP A 65 8.19 -2.50 -19.39
CA TRP A 65 8.85 -2.32 -20.69
C TRP A 65 8.42 -3.41 -21.68
N THR A 66 8.11 -4.62 -21.21
CA THR A 66 7.49 -5.73 -21.98
C THR A 66 6.43 -6.45 -21.13
N GLY A 67 5.40 -6.96 -21.81
CA GLY A 67 4.24 -7.63 -21.22
C GLY A 67 3.31 -6.69 -20.44
N TYR A 68 2.57 -7.22 -19.47
CA TYR A 68 1.53 -6.49 -18.74
C TYR A 68 1.40 -6.95 -17.29
N LYS A 69 0.81 -6.09 -16.46
CA LYS A 69 0.27 -6.43 -15.15
C LYS A 69 -1.18 -6.87 -15.28
N THR A 70 -1.60 -7.72 -14.36
CA THR A 70 -2.93 -8.32 -14.37
C THR A 70 -3.68 -7.88 -13.13
N TYR A 71 -4.86 -7.32 -13.30
CA TYR A 71 -5.74 -6.95 -12.20
C TYR A 71 -6.53 -8.18 -11.78
N CYS A 72 -6.25 -8.65 -10.58
CA CYS A 72 -6.76 -9.89 -10.03
C CYS A 72 -7.73 -9.57 -8.90
N CYS A 73 -8.97 -10.04 -9.01
CA CYS A 73 -9.98 -9.89 -7.99
C CYS A 73 -10.41 -11.26 -7.45
N PRO A 74 -10.80 -11.39 -6.17
CA PRO A 74 -11.33 -12.63 -5.64
C PRO A 74 -12.49 -13.13 -6.49
N GLU A 75 -12.54 -14.43 -6.76
CA GLU A 75 -13.68 -15.06 -7.44
C GLU A 75 -14.90 -15.00 -6.49
N THR A 76 -15.77 -14.02 -6.70
CA THR A 76 -17.06 -13.96 -6.00
C THR A 76 -17.97 -15.06 -6.57
N ASN A 77 -18.09 -16.16 -5.83
CA ASN A 77 -18.98 -17.29 -6.15
C ASN A 77 -20.44 -16.86 -6.22
#